data_AF-A0AAV2ZNS7-F1
#
_entry.id   AF-A0AAV2ZNS7-F1
#
_cell.length_a   1.000
_cell.length_b   1.000
_cell.length_c   1.000
_cell.angle_alpha   90.00
_cell.angle_beta   90.00
_cell.angle_gamma   90.00
#
_symmetry.space_group_name_H-M   'P 1'
#
loop_
_entity.id
_entity.type
_entity.pdbx_description
1 polymer ?
#
loop_
_entity_poly.entity_id
_entity_poly.type
_entity_poly.pdbx_seq_one_letter_code
_entity_poly.pdbx_strand_id
1 'polypeptide(L)'
;SKSKIRSQILPDLGEEEITPQLKRTRSDASFVQRRSKHKSPEEAQRLRSHRFSINGHFYDHKTSVFTPAYGSVTNVRVTSTMNTSQVLNLLLKKFRVENSPSEFGLYYLHETGERSKLGDTEFPLICRILHGPCERIARLFIMETDLGVEVSHDVAQYIKFEMPVLCSFVEKLKEEEDREINKLTQRYNAFRMMMLERLEELTSYESYA
;
A
#
# COMPACT_ATOMS: atom_id res chain seq x y z
N SER A 1 -40.91 13.76 -36.38
CA SER A 1 -40.49 12.53 -37.08
C SER A 1 -40.42 11.40 -36.05
N LYS A 2 -41.30 10.39 -36.13
CA LYS A 2 -41.32 9.24 -35.21
C LYS A 2 -40.88 8.00 -36.00
N SER A 3 -39.71 7.46 -35.71
CA SER A 3 -39.23 6.20 -36.26
C SER A 3 -39.44 5.08 -35.23
N LYS A 4 -40.22 4.08 -35.65
CA LYS A 4 -40.57 2.87 -34.92
C LYS A 4 -39.73 1.75 -35.52
N ILE A 5 -38.87 1.12 -34.74
CA ILE A 5 -38.19 -0.12 -35.13
C ILE A 5 -38.58 -1.19 -34.11
N ARG A 6 -39.11 -2.29 -34.62
CA ARG A 6 -39.54 -3.48 -33.89
C ARG A 6 -38.56 -4.58 -34.24
N SER A 7 -37.87 -5.14 -33.25
CA SER A 7 -37.22 -6.44 -33.36
C SER A 7 -37.57 -7.28 -32.13
N GLN A 8 -37.70 -8.57 -32.38
CA GLN A 8 -38.45 -9.58 -31.63
C GLN A 8 -37.85 -9.94 -30.25
N ILE A 9 -38.71 -10.48 -29.37
CA ILE A 9 -38.45 -11.00 -28.01
C ILE A 9 -38.54 -12.55 -28.10
N LEU A 10 -37.60 -13.40 -27.62
CA LEU A 10 -37.38 -14.00 -26.27
C LEU A 10 -36.32 -15.15 -26.45
N PRO A 11 -35.70 -15.81 -25.43
CA PRO A 11 -35.54 -15.51 -24.00
C PRO A 11 -34.11 -15.34 -23.48
N ASP A 12 -34.08 -14.58 -22.38
CA ASP A 12 -33.21 -14.59 -21.20
C ASP A 12 -32.46 -15.91 -20.91
N LEU A 13 -31.12 -15.83 -20.84
CA LEU A 13 -30.26 -16.79 -20.18
C LEU A 13 -29.33 -16.00 -19.26
N GLY A 14 -29.58 -16.19 -17.96
CA GLY A 14 -28.99 -15.45 -16.87
C GLY A 14 -27.48 -15.59 -16.71
N GLU A 15 -26.97 -14.58 -16.01
CA GLU A 15 -25.62 -14.36 -15.54
C GLU A 15 -25.08 -15.57 -14.75
N GLU A 16 -23.89 -16.07 -15.11
CA GLU A 16 -23.04 -16.81 -14.17
C GLU A 16 -21.84 -15.94 -13.78
N GLU A 17 -22.01 -15.30 -12.63
CA GLU A 17 -21.00 -14.55 -11.89
C GLU A 17 -19.88 -15.50 -11.44
N ILE A 18 -18.65 -15.12 -11.77
CA ILE A 18 -17.43 -15.90 -11.57
C ILE A 18 -17.12 -15.98 -10.08
N THR A 19 -17.56 -17.05 -9.43
CA THR A 19 -17.04 -17.43 -8.10
C THR A 19 -15.66 -18.07 -8.26
N PRO A 20 -14.64 -17.72 -7.46
CA PRO A 20 -13.32 -18.32 -7.60
C PRO A 20 -13.38 -19.75 -7.01
N GLN A 21 -13.60 -20.74 -7.87
CA GLN A 21 -13.39 -22.14 -7.48
C GLN A 21 -11.90 -22.44 -7.54
N LEU A 22 -11.31 -22.84 -6.40
CA LEU A 22 -9.94 -23.37 -6.37
C LEU A 22 -9.85 -24.55 -7.35
N LYS A 23 -8.95 -24.45 -8.34
CA LYS A 23 -8.68 -25.50 -9.32
C LYS A 23 -8.06 -26.70 -8.61
N ARG A 24 -8.88 -27.71 -8.29
CA ARG A 24 -8.38 -29.02 -7.87
C ARG A 24 -7.86 -29.78 -9.07
N THR A 25 -6.63 -30.27 -8.96
CA THR A 25 -5.95 -31.13 -9.93
C THR A 25 -6.82 -32.35 -10.19
N ARG A 26 -7.17 -32.59 -11.46
CA ARG A 26 -8.00 -33.71 -11.88
C ARG A 26 -7.17 -34.99 -11.86
N SER A 27 -7.46 -35.88 -10.92
CA SER A 27 -7.11 -37.29 -11.04
C SER A 27 -8.32 -38.08 -11.55
N ASP A 28 -8.00 -39.02 -12.42
CA ASP A 28 -8.84 -39.67 -13.43
C ASP A 28 -9.79 -40.75 -12.86
N ALA A 29 -10.53 -40.42 -11.81
CA ALA A 29 -11.53 -41.31 -11.22
C ALA A 29 -12.95 -40.92 -11.64
N SER A 30 -13.20 -40.93 -12.96
CA SER A 30 -14.52 -40.75 -13.55
C SER A 30 -15.30 -42.06 -13.65
N PHE A 31 -15.60 -42.73 -12.53
CA PHE A 31 -16.67 -43.73 -12.49
C PHE A 31 -17.12 -44.10 -11.07
N VAL A 32 -17.64 -43.12 -10.34
CA VAL A 32 -18.65 -43.42 -9.31
C VAL A 32 -19.72 -42.38 -9.49
N GLN A 33 -20.92 -42.82 -9.90
CA GLN A 33 -22.15 -42.06 -9.71
C GLN A 33 -22.24 -41.72 -8.22
N ARG A 34 -21.64 -40.60 -7.81
CA ARG A 34 -21.94 -40.00 -6.54
C ARG A 34 -23.36 -39.52 -6.70
N ARG A 35 -24.31 -40.31 -6.19
CA ARG A 35 -25.61 -39.84 -5.73
C ARG A 35 -25.40 -38.39 -5.33
N SER A 36 -25.99 -37.46 -6.09
CA SER A 36 -26.28 -36.16 -5.54
C SER A 36 -27.07 -36.50 -4.27
N LYS A 37 -26.41 -36.43 -3.12
CA LYS A 37 -27.15 -36.15 -1.90
C LYS A 37 -27.79 -34.82 -2.24
N HIS A 38 -29.04 -34.88 -2.70
CA HIS A 38 -29.94 -33.75 -2.68
C HIS A 38 -29.86 -33.32 -1.23
N LYS A 39 -29.01 -32.32 -0.98
CA LYS A 39 -29.02 -31.62 0.29
C LYS A 39 -30.47 -31.28 0.49
N SER A 40 -31.02 -31.66 1.65
CA SER A 40 -32.43 -31.37 1.90
C SER A 40 -32.66 -29.87 1.64
N PRO A 41 -33.84 -29.47 1.15
CA PRO A 41 -34.14 -28.05 0.98
C PRO A 41 -33.80 -27.25 2.24
N GLU A 42 -33.90 -27.87 3.42
CA GLU A 42 -33.46 -27.33 4.71
C GLU A 42 -31.93 -27.15 4.82
N GLU A 43 -31.11 -28.10 4.37
CA GLU A 43 -29.63 -27.97 4.35
C GLU A 43 -29.16 -26.94 3.32
N ALA A 44 -29.81 -26.88 2.15
CA ALA A 44 -29.54 -25.87 1.13
C ALA A 44 -29.97 -24.47 1.62
N GLN A 45 -31.09 -24.38 2.34
CA GLN A 45 -31.56 -23.15 2.98
C GLN A 45 -30.66 -22.76 4.15
N ARG A 46 -30.19 -23.69 4.99
CA ARG A 46 -29.16 -23.43 6.03
C ARG A 46 -27.86 -22.91 5.41
N LEU A 47 -27.41 -23.48 4.29
CA LEU A 47 -26.20 -23.02 3.58
C LEU A 47 -26.38 -21.64 2.92
N ARG A 48 -27.59 -21.30 2.44
CA ARG A 48 -27.92 -19.95 1.93
C ARG A 48 -28.03 -18.94 3.07
N SER A 49 -28.68 -19.30 4.17
CA SER A 49 -28.70 -18.49 5.40
C SER A 49 -27.29 -18.27 5.97
N HIS A 50 -26.36 -19.17 5.67
CA HIS A 50 -24.95 -19.05 6.05
C HIS A 50 -24.06 -18.24 5.11
N ARG A 51 -24.59 -17.63 4.04
CA ARG A 51 -23.83 -16.72 3.16
C ARG A 51 -24.52 -15.36 3.13
N PHE A 52 -24.22 -14.53 4.11
CA PHE A 52 -24.50 -13.10 4.00
C PHE A 52 -23.25 -12.44 3.45
N SER A 53 -23.31 -11.95 2.21
CA SER A 53 -22.32 -11.01 1.73
C SER A 53 -22.67 -9.62 2.22
N ILE A 54 -21.75 -8.95 2.91
CA ILE A 54 -21.93 -7.53 3.27
C ILE A 54 -21.03 -6.75 2.32
N ASN A 55 -21.63 -5.90 1.49
CA ASN A 55 -20.92 -5.13 0.46
C ASN A 55 -20.06 -6.01 -0.48
N GLY A 56 -20.47 -7.25 -0.76
CA GLY A 56 -19.73 -8.17 -1.62
C GLY A 56 -18.57 -8.92 -0.94
N HIS A 57 -18.41 -8.80 0.37
CA HIS A 57 -17.38 -9.51 1.14
C HIS A 57 -17.95 -10.67 1.94
N PHE A 58 -17.11 -11.65 2.23
CA PHE A 58 -17.48 -12.84 3.00
C PHE A 58 -17.59 -12.51 4.49
N TYR A 59 -18.73 -12.82 5.08
CA TYR A 59 -18.95 -12.78 6.52
C TYR A 59 -19.10 -14.21 7.04
N ASP A 60 -18.28 -14.61 8.01
CA ASP A 60 -18.40 -15.90 8.68
C ASP A 60 -19.20 -15.76 9.97
N HIS A 61 -20.46 -16.19 9.95
CA HIS A 61 -21.38 -16.08 11.09
C HIS A 61 -21.02 -17.00 12.25
N LYS A 62 -20.13 -17.98 12.03
CA LYS A 62 -19.69 -18.89 13.09
C LYS A 62 -18.59 -18.27 13.95
N THR A 63 -17.73 -17.49 13.32
CA THR A 63 -16.59 -16.83 13.98
C THR A 63 -16.86 -15.34 14.19
N SER A 64 -17.94 -14.80 13.63
CA SER A 64 -18.26 -13.37 13.50
C SER A 64 -17.18 -12.56 12.78
N VAL A 65 -16.23 -13.23 12.12
CA VAL A 65 -15.12 -12.57 11.45
C VAL A 65 -15.55 -12.07 10.08
N PHE A 66 -15.32 -10.78 9.85
CA PHE A 66 -15.40 -10.17 8.54
C PHE A 66 -14.01 -9.72 8.08
N THR A 67 -13.56 -10.27 6.95
CA THR A 67 -12.32 -9.83 6.30
C THR A 67 -12.67 -9.26 4.93
N PRO A 68 -12.56 -7.94 4.73
CA PRO A 68 -12.74 -7.34 3.41
C PRO A 68 -11.75 -7.95 2.42
N ALA A 69 -12.16 -8.12 1.17
CA ALA A 69 -11.21 -8.53 0.14
C ALA A 69 -10.12 -7.44 -0.02
N TYR A 70 -8.88 -7.84 -0.31
CA TYR A 70 -7.83 -6.86 -0.59
C TYR A 70 -8.23 -5.96 -1.76
N GLY A 71 -7.99 -4.65 -1.63
CA GLY A 71 -8.35 -3.66 -2.66
C GLY A 71 -9.82 -3.25 -2.67
N SER A 72 -10.62 -3.68 -1.68
CA SER A 72 -12.02 -3.27 -1.55
C SER A 72 -12.15 -1.78 -1.28
N VAL A 73 -13.07 -1.13 -1.98
CA VAL A 73 -13.29 0.32 -1.88
C VAL A 73 -14.60 0.59 -1.16
N THR A 74 -14.58 1.58 -0.26
CA THR A 74 -15.78 2.01 0.46
C THR A 74 -15.75 3.51 0.69
N ASN A 75 -16.94 4.12 0.72
CA ASN A 75 -17.08 5.57 0.94
C ASN A 75 -17.64 5.87 2.33
N VAL A 76 -16.96 6.73 3.09
CA VAL A 76 -17.47 7.28 4.37
C VAL A 76 -17.63 8.79 4.23
N ARG A 77 -18.66 9.34 4.88
CA ARG A 77 -18.84 10.81 4.95
C ARG A 77 -18.05 11.32 6.15
N VAL A 78 -17.20 12.32 5.92
CA VAL A 78 -16.29 12.90 6.92
C VAL A 78 -16.38 14.43 6.90
N THR A 79 -16.09 15.06 8.03
CA THR A 79 -15.95 16.53 8.15
C THR A 79 -14.49 16.91 8.38
N SER A 80 -14.17 18.21 8.25
CA SER A 80 -12.80 18.72 8.43
C SER A 80 -12.26 18.59 9.85
N THR A 81 -13.15 18.43 10.83
CA THR A 81 -12.82 18.27 12.25
C THR A 81 -12.61 16.82 12.67
N MET A 82 -12.85 15.85 11.77
CA MET A 82 -12.66 14.44 12.09
C MET A 82 -11.20 14.05 11.97
N ASN A 83 -10.67 13.46 13.04
CA ASN A 83 -9.30 12.98 13.05
C ASN A 83 -9.17 11.57 12.46
N THR A 84 -7.93 11.12 12.25
CA THR A 84 -7.60 9.82 11.67
C THR A 84 -8.23 8.68 12.43
N SER A 85 -8.15 8.67 13.77
CA SER A 85 -8.75 7.60 14.58
C SER A 85 -10.27 7.52 14.41
N GLN A 86 -10.97 8.65 14.33
CA GLN A 86 -12.42 8.67 14.11
C GLN A 86 -12.80 8.14 12.72
N VAL A 87 -12.07 8.56 11.68
CA VAL A 87 -12.29 8.08 10.30
C VAL A 87 -11.98 6.59 10.18
N LEU A 88 -10.90 6.12 10.81
CA LEU A 88 -10.53 4.71 10.87
C LEU A 88 -11.65 3.88 11.52
N ASN A 89 -12.19 4.32 12.66
CA ASN A 89 -13.30 3.65 13.32
C ASN A 89 -14.57 3.59 12.45
N LEU A 90 -14.89 4.66 11.70
CA LEU A 90 -16.02 4.64 10.77
C LEU A 90 -15.83 3.58 9.68
N LEU A 91 -14.62 3.47 9.14
CA LEU A 91 -14.29 2.50 8.10
C LEU A 91 -14.33 1.06 8.64
N LEU A 92 -13.69 0.79 9.77
CA LEU A 92 -13.72 -0.52 10.43
C LEU A 92 -15.16 -0.94 10.77
N LYS A 93 -15.97 -0.03 11.30
CA LYS A 93 -17.40 -0.26 11.55
C LYS A 93 -18.18 -0.56 10.28
N LYS A 94 -17.93 0.18 9.20
CA LYS A 94 -18.61 -0.03 7.91
C LYS A 94 -18.27 -1.39 7.31
N PHE A 95 -17.05 -1.85 7.52
CA PHE A 95 -16.62 -3.19 7.19
C PHE A 95 -16.92 -4.22 8.28
N ARG A 96 -17.45 -3.87 9.46
CA ARG A 96 -17.66 -4.84 10.57
C ARG A 96 -16.39 -5.62 10.95
N VAL A 97 -15.24 -4.96 10.94
CA VAL A 97 -14.00 -5.53 11.47
C VAL A 97 -14.11 -5.59 13.00
N GLU A 98 -13.89 -6.77 13.58
CA GLU A 98 -13.97 -6.99 15.04
C GLU A 98 -12.64 -6.76 15.77
N ASN A 99 -11.52 -6.83 15.04
CA ASN A 99 -10.18 -6.55 15.55
C ASN A 99 -10.05 -5.15 16.16
N SER A 100 -9.05 -4.98 17.03
CA SER A 100 -8.79 -3.69 17.67
C SER A 100 -8.44 -2.62 16.62
N PRO A 101 -9.00 -1.40 16.68
CA PRO A 101 -8.60 -0.31 15.79
C PRO A 101 -7.10 0.03 15.84
N SER A 102 -6.42 -0.30 16.94
CA SER A 102 -4.97 -0.10 17.10
C SER A 102 -4.13 -1.00 16.19
N GLU A 103 -4.69 -2.11 15.71
CA GLU A 103 -4.01 -3.02 14.78
C GLU A 103 -3.96 -2.43 13.36
N PHE A 104 -4.76 -1.41 13.08
CA PHE A 104 -4.88 -0.78 11.77
C PHE A 104 -4.32 0.64 11.75
N GLY A 105 -3.79 1.02 10.59
CA GLY A 105 -3.41 2.39 10.27
C GLY A 105 -4.15 2.87 9.04
N LEU A 106 -4.42 4.18 8.99
CA LEU A 106 -4.84 4.85 7.77
C LEU A 106 -3.58 5.36 7.07
N TYR A 107 -3.41 5.00 5.80
CA TYR A 107 -2.26 5.34 5.00
C TYR A 107 -2.66 6.18 3.80
N TYR A 108 -1.74 7.03 3.38
CA TYR A 108 -1.78 7.73 2.12
C TYR A 108 -0.75 7.12 1.16
N LEU A 109 -1.10 7.01 -0.12
CA LEU A 109 -0.23 6.58 -1.21
C LEU A 109 -0.32 7.60 -2.36
N HIS A 110 0.83 8.12 -2.78
CA HIS A 110 0.95 9.00 -3.95
C HIS A 110 1.43 8.24 -5.19
N GLU A 111 1.18 8.77 -6.39
CA GLU A 111 1.65 8.21 -7.67
C GLU A 111 3.19 8.19 -7.82
N THR A 112 3.89 9.00 -7.02
CA THR A 112 5.35 8.94 -6.94
C THR A 112 5.83 7.64 -6.29
N GLY A 113 4.99 6.96 -5.51
CA GLY A 113 5.34 5.81 -4.68
C GLY A 113 5.47 6.15 -3.20
N GLU A 114 5.35 7.43 -2.83
CA GLU A 114 5.36 7.86 -1.43
C GLU A 114 4.19 7.21 -0.68
N ARG A 115 4.48 6.63 0.47
CA ARG A 115 3.51 5.99 1.32
C ARG A 115 3.77 6.39 2.76
N SER A 116 2.80 7.03 3.39
CA SER A 116 2.95 7.48 4.78
C SER A 116 1.72 7.10 5.60
N LYS A 117 1.94 6.75 6.86
CA LYS A 117 0.87 6.53 7.83
C LYS A 117 0.39 7.89 8.33
N LEU A 118 -0.92 8.11 8.29
CA LEU A 118 -1.50 9.30 8.92
C LEU A 118 -1.45 9.13 10.44
N GLY A 119 -1.00 10.18 11.13
CA GLY A 119 -1.00 10.23 12.59
C GLY A 119 -2.43 10.21 13.14
N ASP A 120 -2.60 9.67 14.34
CA ASP A 120 -3.92 9.50 14.98
C ASP A 120 -4.71 10.82 15.14
N THR A 121 -3.98 11.92 15.36
CA THR A 121 -4.52 13.27 15.56
C THR A 121 -4.60 14.10 14.28
N GLU A 122 -4.14 13.57 13.15
CA GLU A 122 -4.23 14.25 11.86
C GLU A 122 -5.65 14.21 11.29
N PHE A 123 -5.89 14.97 10.22
CA PHE A 123 -7.21 15.15 9.63
C PHE A 123 -7.23 14.61 8.19
N PRO A 124 -7.78 13.40 7.94
CA PRO A 124 -7.72 12.76 6.63
C PRO A 124 -8.38 13.55 5.50
N LEU A 125 -9.42 14.34 5.81
CA LEU A 125 -10.05 15.21 4.81
C LEU A 125 -9.11 16.33 4.35
N ILE A 126 -8.32 16.90 5.28
CA ILE A 126 -7.33 17.92 4.95
C ILE A 126 -6.23 17.33 4.08
N CYS A 127 -5.72 16.14 4.45
CA CYS A 127 -4.76 15.38 3.64
C CYS A 127 -5.29 15.14 2.21
N ARG A 128 -6.57 14.72 2.07
CA ARG A 128 -7.20 14.53 0.75
C ARG A 128 -7.30 15.83 -0.06
N ILE A 129 -7.58 16.96 0.58
CA ILE A 129 -7.65 18.26 -0.11
C ILE A 129 -6.26 18.67 -0.62
N LEU A 130 -5.22 18.46 0.19
CA LEU A 130 -3.83 18.80 -0.17
C LEU A 130 -3.33 18.01 -1.39
N HIS A 131 -3.60 16.71 -1.43
CA HIS A 131 -3.14 15.84 -2.53
C HIS A 131 -4.12 15.72 -3.70
N GLY A 132 -5.31 16.30 -3.56
CA GLY A 132 -6.33 16.36 -4.60
C GLY A 132 -7.28 15.15 -4.65
N PRO A 133 -8.34 15.27 -5.46
CA PRO A 133 -9.45 14.32 -5.47
C PRO A 133 -9.20 13.07 -6.33
N CYS A 134 -8.15 13.02 -7.14
CA CYS A 134 -7.94 11.95 -8.10
C CYS A 134 -7.33 10.70 -7.44
N GLU A 135 -8.08 9.60 -7.38
CA GLU A 135 -7.60 8.31 -6.84
C GLU A 135 -6.46 7.67 -7.63
N ARG A 136 -6.13 8.19 -8.83
CA ARG A 136 -4.93 7.77 -9.58
C ARG A 136 -3.67 8.41 -9.01
N ILE A 137 -3.79 9.65 -8.51
CA ILE A 137 -2.67 10.45 -8.00
C ILE A 137 -2.45 10.15 -6.51
N ALA A 138 -3.54 10.11 -5.76
CA ALA A 138 -3.55 10.13 -4.30
C ALA A 138 -4.60 9.15 -3.79
N ARG A 139 -4.22 8.20 -2.93
CA ARG A 139 -5.13 7.18 -2.40
C ARG A 139 -5.02 7.13 -0.89
N LEU A 140 -6.18 7.09 -0.21
CA LEU A 140 -6.26 6.76 1.21
C LEU A 140 -6.75 5.33 1.36
N PHE A 141 -6.08 4.55 2.21
CA PHE A 141 -6.40 3.15 2.42
C PHE A 141 -6.05 2.72 3.84
N ILE A 142 -6.72 1.66 4.31
CA ILE A 142 -6.44 1.05 5.61
C ILE A 142 -5.58 -0.19 5.40
N MET A 143 -4.63 -0.40 6.29
CA MET A 143 -3.83 -1.61 6.34
C MET A 143 -3.47 -1.94 7.79
N GLU A 144 -3.16 -3.19 8.07
CA GLU A 144 -2.59 -3.60 9.35
C GLU A 144 -1.23 -2.91 9.56
N THR A 145 -0.95 -2.54 10.80
CA THR A 145 0.23 -1.73 11.16
C THR A 145 1.55 -2.48 11.06
N ASP A 146 1.53 -3.79 11.21
CA ASP A 146 2.68 -4.70 11.04
C ASP A 146 3.08 -4.89 9.56
N LEU A 147 2.13 -4.78 8.63
CA LEU A 147 2.35 -4.80 7.19
C LEU A 147 2.71 -3.42 6.61
N GLY A 148 2.60 -2.37 7.43
CA GLY A 148 2.85 -0.96 7.11
C GLY A 148 4.29 -0.60 6.83
N VAL A 149 4.75 -0.70 5.58
CA VAL A 149 6.04 -0.11 5.18
C VAL A 149 5.84 1.32 4.70
N GLU A 150 6.35 2.29 5.46
CA GLU A 150 6.42 3.69 5.06
C GLU A 150 7.55 3.92 4.05
N VAL A 151 7.27 4.78 3.09
CA VAL A 151 8.17 5.19 2.01
C VAL A 151 8.13 6.71 1.96
N SER A 152 9.26 7.34 2.27
CA SER A 152 9.37 8.80 2.17
C SER A 152 9.36 9.27 0.72
N HIS A 153 9.03 10.54 0.51
CA HIS A 153 9.07 11.19 -0.79
C HIS A 153 10.44 11.02 -1.49
N ASP A 154 11.55 11.21 -0.77
CA ASP A 154 12.90 11.16 -1.34
C ASP A 154 13.28 9.76 -1.84
N VAL A 155 12.74 8.71 -1.20
CA VAL A 155 13.03 7.33 -1.58
C VAL A 155 12.02 6.79 -2.60
N ALA A 156 10.81 7.34 -2.65
CA ALA A 156 9.71 6.89 -3.50
C ALA A 156 10.09 6.76 -4.98
N GLN A 157 10.88 7.72 -5.49
CA GLN A 157 11.33 7.70 -6.89
C GLN A 157 12.15 6.46 -7.25
N TYR A 158 12.81 5.83 -6.27
CA TYR A 158 13.67 4.69 -6.49
C TYR A 158 12.93 3.35 -6.57
N ILE A 159 11.69 3.29 -6.08
CA ILE A 159 10.87 2.06 -6.09
C ILE A 159 10.64 1.52 -7.50
N LYS A 160 10.71 2.40 -8.51
CA LYS A 160 10.50 2.03 -9.92
C LYS A 160 11.72 1.34 -10.55
N PHE A 161 12.87 1.33 -9.89
CA PHE A 161 14.08 0.69 -10.42
C PHE A 161 14.25 -0.74 -9.92
N GLU A 162 14.84 -1.58 -10.76
CA GLU A 162 15.21 -2.94 -10.37
C GLU A 162 16.39 -2.93 -9.39
N MET A 163 16.47 -3.96 -8.54
CA MET A 163 17.54 -4.08 -7.54
C MET A 163 18.96 -3.91 -8.11
N PRO A 164 19.33 -4.48 -9.28
CA PRO A 164 20.66 -4.28 -9.85
C PRO A 164 20.96 -2.80 -10.20
N VAL A 165 19.96 -2.05 -10.63
CA VAL A 165 20.10 -0.62 -10.96
C VAL A 165 20.34 0.18 -9.68
N LEU A 166 19.60 -0.13 -8.61
CA LEU A 166 19.79 0.48 -7.31
C LEU A 166 21.19 0.19 -6.74
N CYS A 167 21.67 -1.06 -6.88
CA CYS A 167 23.04 -1.40 -6.51
C CYS A 167 24.08 -0.54 -7.25
N SER A 168 23.89 -0.33 -8.56
CA SER A 168 24.77 0.54 -9.34
C SER A 168 24.74 2.00 -8.88
N PHE A 169 23.58 2.52 -8.45
CA PHE A 169 23.51 3.87 -7.88
C PHE A 169 24.31 3.98 -6.59
N VAL A 170 24.17 3.01 -5.69
CA VAL A 170 24.91 2.98 -4.42
C VAL A 170 26.41 2.90 -4.68
N GLU A 171 26.84 2.06 -5.62
CA GLU A 171 28.25 1.93 -6.00
C GLU A 171 28.82 3.25 -6.54
N LYS A 172 28.12 3.89 -7.49
CA LYS A 172 28.55 5.18 -8.06
C LYS A 172 28.61 6.31 -7.03
N LEU A 173 27.65 6.34 -6.10
CA LEU A 173 27.64 7.32 -5.01
C LEU A 173 28.85 7.11 -4.08
N LYS A 174 29.19 5.86 -3.77
CA LYS A 174 30.36 5.53 -2.97
C LYS A 174 31.66 5.93 -3.66
N GLU A 175 31.79 5.64 -4.96
CA GLU A 175 32.96 6.07 -5.73
C GLU A 175 33.11 7.60 -5.77
N GLU A 176 32.02 8.34 -5.86
CA GLU A 176 32.03 9.81 -5.82
C GLU A 176 32.42 10.33 -4.45
N GLU A 177 31.89 9.74 -3.38
CA GLU A 177 32.27 10.05 -2.00
C GLU A 177 33.77 9.82 -1.79
N ASP A 178 34.30 8.68 -2.22
CA ASP A 178 35.73 8.35 -2.13
C ASP A 178 36.60 9.35 -2.93
N ARG A 179 36.12 9.81 -4.10
CA ARG A 179 36.81 10.85 -4.88
C ARG A 179 36.87 12.19 -4.13
N GLU A 180 35.76 12.63 -3.56
CA GLU A 180 35.72 13.90 -2.83
C GLU A 180 36.49 13.84 -1.51
N ILE A 181 36.50 12.70 -0.80
CA ILE A 181 37.36 12.47 0.36
C ILE A 181 38.83 12.64 -0.04
N ASN A 182 39.27 11.94 -1.09
CA ASN A 182 40.66 12.00 -1.54
C ASN A 182 41.09 13.43 -1.91
N LYS A 183 40.23 14.15 -2.63
CA LYS A 183 40.46 15.55 -3.00
C LYS A 183 40.54 16.47 -1.78
N LEU A 184 39.66 16.28 -0.79
CA LEU A 184 39.70 17.02 0.46
C LEU A 184 40.97 16.71 1.25
N THR A 185 41.37 15.45 1.35
CA THR A 185 42.59 15.00 2.04
C THR A 185 43.84 15.60 1.39
N GLN A 186 43.92 15.60 0.06
CA GLN A 186 45.04 16.22 -0.66
C GLN A 186 45.13 17.72 -0.39
N ARG A 187 43.99 18.43 -0.44
CA ARG A 187 43.94 19.87 -0.16
C ARG A 187 44.31 20.18 1.29
N TYR A 188 43.82 19.39 2.24
CA TYR A 188 44.18 19.51 3.66
C TYR A 188 45.69 19.31 3.86
N ASN A 189 46.27 18.25 3.28
CA ASN A 189 47.69 17.98 3.40
C ASN A 189 48.55 19.08 2.77
N ALA A 190 48.16 19.61 1.61
CA ALA A 190 48.86 20.74 0.99
C ALA A 190 48.88 21.98 1.90
N PHE A 191 47.74 22.34 2.48
CA PHE A 191 47.68 23.47 3.42
C PHE A 191 48.44 23.19 4.71
N ARG A 192 48.36 21.97 5.25
CA ARG A 192 49.12 21.58 6.44
C ARG A 192 50.62 21.70 6.20
N MET A 193 51.12 21.23 5.06
CA MET A 193 52.54 21.35 4.71
C MET A 193 52.96 22.81 4.56
N MET A 194 52.16 23.63 3.87
CA MET A 194 52.42 25.06 3.73
C MET A 194 52.47 25.78 5.09
N MET A 195 51.55 25.46 6.01
CA MET A 195 51.57 26.04 7.36
C MET A 195 52.80 25.60 8.15
N LEU A 196 53.19 24.32 8.06
CA LEU A 196 54.38 23.81 8.75
C LEU A 196 55.66 24.47 8.24
N GLU A 197 55.80 24.62 6.93
CA GLU A 197 56.94 25.31 6.31
C GLU A 197 57.02 26.76 6.81
N ARG A 198 55.89 27.49 6.86
CA ARG A 198 55.85 28.85 7.40
C ARG A 198 56.20 28.93 8.88
N LEU A 199 55.78 27.94 9.68
CA LEU A 199 56.15 27.88 11.08
C LEU A 199 57.65 27.62 11.27
N GLU A 200 58.24 26.74 10.45
CA GLU A 200 59.67 26.46 10.47
C GLU A 200 60.52 27.66 10.03
N GLU A 201 60.08 28.38 8.99
CA GLU A 201 60.70 29.65 8.59
C GLU A 201 60.73 30.62 9.79
N LEU A 202 59.59 30.87 10.44
CA LEU A 202 59.49 31.82 11.56
C LEU A 202 60.35 31.42 12.76
N THR A 203 60.38 30.14 13.14
CA THR A 203 61.20 29.68 14.27
C THR A 203 62.70 29.71 13.95
N SER A 204 63.08 29.48 12.68
CA SER A 204 64.47 29.65 12.26
C SER A 204 64.95 31.10 12.41
N TYR A 205 64.14 32.10 12.02
CA TYR A 205 64.49 33.51 12.19
C TYR A 205 64.63 33.92 13.67
N GLU A 206 63.81 33.38 14.57
CA GLU A 206 63.92 33.63 16.02
C GLU A 206 65.19 33.02 16.65
N SER A 207 65.81 32.02 16.01
CA SER A 207 67.05 31.39 16.49
C SER A 207 68.34 32.09 16.01
N TYR A 208 68.24 32.96 15.00
CA TYR A 208 69.34 33.80 14.51
C TYR A 208 69.28 35.26 15.00
N ALA A 209 68.26 35.59 15.81
CA ALA A 209 68.08 36.88 16.48
C ALA A 209 68.45 36.78 17.97
#